data_AF-A0A376TKC9-F1
#
_entry.id   AF-A0A376TKC9-F1
#
_cell.length_a   1.000
_cell.length_b   1.000
_cell.length_c   1.000
_cell.angle_alpha   90.00
_cell.angle_beta   90.00
_cell.angle_gamma   90.00
#
_symmetry.space_group_name_H-M   'P 1'
#
loop_
_entity.id
_entity.type
_entity.pdbx_description
1 polymer ?
#
loop_
_entity_poly.entity_id
_entity_poly.type
_entity_poly.pdbx_seq_one_letter_code
_entity_poly.pdbx_strand_id
1 'polypeptide(L)'
;MLQKLSGVSGILAITVGVPNSLGPGELLQHYGTDEQKDHYLPRLARGQEIPCFALTSPEAGSDAGAIPDTGIVCMGEWQGQQVLGCV
;
A
#
# COMPACT_ATOMS: atom_id res chain seq x y z
N MET A 1 17.61 -11.53 -2.35
CA MET A 1 17.33 -11.10 -0.96
C MET A 1 16.24 -11.96 -0.33
N LEU A 2 15.02 -11.94 -0.85
CA LEU A 2 13.87 -12.66 -0.27
C LEU A 2 14.11 -14.15 -0.01
N GLN A 3 14.73 -14.88 -0.96
CA GLN A 3 15.10 -16.29 -0.76
C GLN A 3 15.95 -16.55 0.50
N LYS A 4 16.87 -15.64 0.84
CA LYS A 4 17.69 -15.77 2.06
C LYS A 4 16.85 -15.54 3.32
N LEU A 5 15.91 -14.59 3.28
CA LEU A 5 14.99 -14.33 4.40
C LEU A 5 14.04 -15.49 4.61
N SER A 6 13.48 -16.04 3.53
CA SER A 6 12.57 -17.20 3.58
C SER A 6 13.25 -18.44 4.16
N GLY A 7 14.56 -18.61 3.94
CA GLY A 7 15.34 -19.69 4.54
C GLY A 7 15.49 -19.59 6.07
N VAL A 8 15.18 -18.42 6.66
CA VAL A 8 15.22 -18.18 8.11
C VAL A 8 13.82 -18.04 8.70
N SER A 9 12.95 -17.24 8.07
CA SER A 9 11.57 -17.02 8.51
C SER A 9 10.68 -16.61 7.35
N GLY A 10 9.61 -17.37 7.12
CA GLY A 10 8.58 -17.02 6.15
C GLY A 10 7.87 -15.70 6.48
N ILE A 11 7.64 -15.42 7.76
CA ILE A 11 7.02 -14.17 8.23
C ILE A 11 7.90 -12.98 7.87
N LEU A 12 9.20 -13.05 8.18
CA LEU A 12 10.14 -11.98 7.84
C LEU A 12 10.19 -11.74 6.33
N ALA A 13 10.16 -12.81 5.53
CA ALA A 13 10.16 -12.72 4.09
C ALA A 13 8.93 -12.02 3.53
N ILE A 14 7.72 -12.30 4.05
CA ILE A 14 6.49 -11.63 3.60
C ILE A 14 6.42 -10.17 4.08
N THR A 15 6.87 -9.87 5.30
CA THR A 15 6.88 -8.49 5.83
C THR A 15 7.79 -7.58 5.01
N VAL A 16 8.91 -8.11 4.50
CA VAL A 16 9.82 -7.35 3.62
C VAL A 16 9.35 -7.39 2.17
N GLY A 17 8.84 -8.52 1.69
CA GLY A 17 8.45 -8.72 0.30
C GLY A 17 7.21 -7.93 -0.09
N VAL A 18 6.12 -8.06 0.67
CA VAL A 18 4.80 -7.52 0.29
C VAL A 18 4.83 -6.00 0.05
N PRO A 19 5.38 -5.18 0.96
CA PRO A 19 5.48 -3.73 0.76
C PRO A 19 6.24 -3.30 -0.50
N ASN A 20 7.26 -4.07 -0.89
CA ASN A 20 8.22 -3.70 -1.92
C ASN A 20 7.93 -4.31 -3.29
N SER A 21 7.15 -5.40 -3.37
CA SER A 21 6.95 -6.15 -4.61
C SER A 21 5.50 -6.47 -4.98
N LEU A 22 4.54 -6.25 -4.08
CA LEU A 22 3.14 -6.69 -4.26
C LEU A 22 2.12 -5.56 -4.31
N GLY A 23 2.54 -4.29 -4.30
CA GLY A 23 1.60 -3.21 -4.58
C GLY A 23 2.01 -1.85 -4.03
N PRO A 24 2.07 -1.63 -2.70
CA PRO A 24 1.92 -0.27 -2.19
C PRO A 24 3.07 0.68 -2.52
N GLY A 25 4.32 0.23 -2.35
CA GLY A 25 5.50 1.03 -2.71
C GLY A 25 5.61 1.25 -4.22
N GLU A 26 5.32 0.22 -5.02
CA GLU A 26 5.37 0.27 -6.48
C GLU A 26 4.27 1.16 -7.07
N LEU A 27 3.03 1.02 -6.59
CA LEU A 27 1.89 1.87 -6.97
C LEU A 27 2.16 3.33 -6.63
N LEU A 28 2.74 3.60 -5.46
CA LEU A 28 3.14 4.96 -5.08
C LEU A 28 4.26 5.51 -5.98
N GLN A 29 5.25 4.69 -6.36
CA GLN A 29 6.30 5.08 -7.31
C GLN A 29 5.74 5.41 -8.70
N HIS A 30 4.78 4.64 -9.20
CA HIS A 30 4.23 4.83 -10.53
C HIS A 30 3.11 5.88 -10.60
N TYR A 31 2.24 5.94 -9.61
CA TYR A 31 0.99 6.71 -9.66
C TYR A 31 0.87 7.82 -8.61
N GLY A 32 1.79 7.89 -7.63
CA GLY A 32 1.79 8.96 -6.64
C GLY A 32 2.13 10.33 -7.24
N THR A 33 1.67 11.40 -6.59
CA THR A 33 2.16 12.76 -6.87
C THR A 33 3.60 12.92 -6.39
N ASP A 34 4.28 13.98 -6.81
CA ASP A 34 5.64 14.27 -6.38
C ASP A 34 5.70 14.48 -4.85
N GLU A 35 4.72 15.18 -4.28
CA GLU A 35 4.63 15.40 -2.83
C GLU A 35 4.42 14.09 -2.05
N GLN A 36 3.57 13.19 -2.57
CA GLN A 36 3.36 11.87 -1.97
C GLN A 36 4.63 11.02 -2.04
N LYS A 37 5.34 11.05 -3.18
CA LYS A 37 6.59 10.29 -3.36
C LYS A 37 7.68 10.78 -2.42
N ASP A 38 7.89 12.09 -2.34
CA ASP A 38 8.89 12.72 -1.49
C ASP A 38 8.64 12.47 0.00
N HIS A 39 7.37 12.42 0.40
CA HIS A 39 7.00 12.11 1.78
C HIS A 39 7.13 10.61 2.10
N TYR A 40 6.46 9.75 1.36
CA TYR A 40 6.26 8.35 1.75
C TYR A 40 7.43 7.45 1.33
N LEU A 41 8.00 7.58 0.13
CA LEU A 41 9.02 6.64 -0.35
C LEU A 41 10.26 6.55 0.56
N PRO A 42 10.83 7.66 1.08
CA PRO A 42 11.96 7.58 1.99
C PRO A 42 11.61 6.97 3.36
N ARG A 43 10.34 7.07 3.80
CA ARG A 43 9.85 6.51 5.07
C ARG A 43 9.61 5.01 4.94
N LEU A 44 9.02 4.59 3.82
CA LEU A 44 8.86 3.18 3.46
C LEU A 44 10.21 2.46 3.30
N ALA A 45 11.16 3.08 2.58
CA ALA A 45 12.50 2.50 2.37
C ALA A 45 13.29 2.32 3.68
N ARG A 46 13.04 3.18 4.69
CA ARG A 46 13.64 3.09 6.03
C ARG A 46 12.85 2.18 6.99
N GLY A 47 11.70 1.65 6.58
CA GLY A 47 10.81 0.86 7.43
C GLY A 47 10.17 1.67 8.57
N GLN A 48 10.09 3.00 8.44
CA GLN A 48 9.40 3.86 9.42
C GLN A 48 7.88 3.74 9.32
N GLU A 49 7.41 3.36 8.12
CA GLU A 49 6.02 3.07 7.83
C GLU A 49 5.94 1.72 7.09
N ILE A 50 4.91 0.94 7.40
CA ILE A 50 4.67 -0.37 6.79
C ILE A 50 3.38 -0.24 5.99
N PRO A 51 3.45 -0.28 4.65
CA PRO A 51 2.28 -0.06 3.82
C PRO A 51 1.51 -1.37 3.66
N CYS A 52 0.20 -1.25 3.44
CA CYS A 52 -0.69 -2.39 3.20
C CYS A 52 -1.33 -2.31 1.81
N PHE A 53 -1.71 -3.46 1.26
CA PHE A 53 -2.45 -3.57 0.01
C PHE A 53 -3.81 -4.21 0.29
N ALA A 54 -4.85 -3.37 0.40
CA ALA A 54 -6.20 -3.80 0.74
C ALA A 54 -7.02 -4.08 -0.53
N LEU A 55 -6.79 -5.23 -1.15
CA LEU A 55 -7.52 -5.65 -2.36
C LEU A 55 -8.49 -6.81 -2.13
N THR A 56 -8.14 -7.77 -1.28
CA THR A 56 -8.99 -8.95 -1.04
C THR A 56 -10.13 -8.62 -0.07
N SER A 57 -11.35 -9.01 -0.44
CA SER A 57 -12.55 -8.91 0.39
C SER A 57 -13.17 -10.30 0.63
N PRO A 58 -14.15 -10.45 1.55
CA PRO A 58 -14.85 -11.73 1.74
C PRO A 58 -15.50 -12.28 0.46
N GLU A 59 -15.94 -11.39 -0.42
CA GLU A 59 -16.65 -11.71 -1.67
C GLU A 59 -15.70 -11.82 -2.88
N ALA A 60 -14.50 -11.24 -2.82
CA ALA A 60 -13.55 -11.17 -3.94
C ALA A 60 -12.11 -11.53 -3.52
N GLY A 61 -11.59 -12.61 -4.10
CA GLY A 61 -10.21 -13.08 -3.90
C GLY A 61 -9.49 -13.29 -5.23
N SER A 62 -9.59 -14.49 -5.81
CA SER A 62 -8.99 -14.79 -7.12
C SER A 62 -9.58 -13.93 -8.24
N ASP A 63 -10.89 -13.65 -8.17
CA ASP A 63 -11.55 -12.67 -9.01
C ASP A 63 -11.55 -11.30 -8.32
N ALA A 64 -10.38 -10.66 -8.28
CA ALA A 64 -10.21 -9.36 -7.62
C ALA A 64 -11.03 -8.24 -8.29
N GLY A 65 -11.43 -8.41 -9.55
CA GLY A 65 -12.27 -7.45 -10.27
C GLY A 65 -13.72 -7.45 -9.80
N ALA A 66 -14.15 -8.50 -9.09
CA ALA A 66 -15.48 -8.61 -8.51
C ALA A 66 -15.61 -7.94 -7.13
N ILE A 67 -14.64 -7.12 -6.73
CA ILE A 67 -14.69 -6.39 -5.45
C ILE A 67 -15.95 -5.49 -5.40
N PRO A 68 -16.83 -5.66 -4.39
CA PRO A 68 -18.09 -4.90 -4.32
C PRO A 68 -17.89 -3.51 -3.72
N ASP A 69 -16.71 -3.24 -3.16
CA ASP A 69 -16.36 -1.98 -2.51
C ASP A 69 -16.53 -0.79 -3.47
N THR A 70 -17.23 0.23 -2.98
CA THR A 70 -17.42 1.49 -3.70
C THR A 70 -16.83 2.61 -2.89
N GLY A 71 -16.26 3.59 -3.59
CA GLY A 71 -15.65 4.75 -2.97
C GLY A 71 -16.09 6.02 -3.67
N ILE A 72 -16.55 7.00 -2.91
CA ILE A 72 -16.94 8.30 -3.47
C ILE A 72 -15.78 9.27 -3.26
N VAL A 73 -15.22 9.76 -4.36
CA VAL A 73 -14.18 10.80 -4.31
C VAL A 73 -14.78 12.10 -3.82
N CYS A 74 -14.31 12.58 -2.67
CA CYS A 74 -14.79 13.81 -2.05
C CYS A 74 -13.67 14.57 -1.35
N MET A 75 -13.87 15.87 -1.14
CA MET A 75 -13.02 16.66 -0.26
C MET A 75 -13.40 16.40 1.20
N GLY A 76 -12.41 16.24 2.06
CA GLY A 76 -12.58 16.11 3.51
C GLY A 76 -11.50 16.85 4.29
N GLU A 77 -11.76 17.09 5.57
CA GLU A 77 -10.77 17.69 6.47
C GLU A 77 -9.91 16.59 7.10
N TRP A 78 -8.60 16.69 6.92
CA TRP A 78 -7.62 15.82 7.55
C TRP A 78 -6.51 16.66 8.19
N GLN A 79 -6.31 16.50 9.50
CA GLN A 79 -5.32 17.27 10.28
C GLN A 79 -5.41 18.79 10.07
N GLY A 80 -6.63 19.32 9.96
CA GLY A 80 -6.88 20.76 9.73
C GLY A 80 -6.65 21.23 8.29
N GLN A 81 -6.42 20.32 7.34
CA GLN A 81 -6.26 20.63 5.92
C GLN A 81 -7.40 20.02 5.09
N GLN A 82 -7.87 20.76 4.09
CA GLN A 82 -8.78 20.23 3.08
C GLN A 82 -8.01 19.35 2.10
N VAL A 83 -8.32 18.06 2.07
CA VAL A 83 -7.66 17.05 1.23
C VAL A 83 -8.67 16.33 0.36
N LEU A 84 -8.22 15.89 -0.82
CA LEU A 84 -8.99 14.96 -1.65
C LEU A 84 -8.84 13.55 -1.08
N GLY A 85 -9.97 12.90 -0.82
CA GLY A 85 -10.00 11.55 -0.27
C GLY A 85 -11.13 10.72 -0.88
N CYS A 86 -11.40 9.60 -0.23
CA CYS A 86 -12.48 8.69 -0.59
C CYS A 86 -13.21 8.28 0.69
N VAL A 87 -14.54 8.35 0.66
CA VAL A 87 -15.44 7.82 1.72
C VAL A 87 -16.17 6.59 1.23
#